data_AF-A0A917BU73-F1
#
_entry.id   AF-A0A917BU73-F1
#
_cell.length_a   1.000
_cell.length_b   1.000
_cell.length_c   1.000
_cell.angle_alpha   90.00
_cell.angle_beta   90.00
_cell.angle_gamma   90.00
#
_symmetry.space_group_name_H-M   'P 1'
#
loop_
_entity.id
_entity.type
_entity.pdbx_description
1 polymer ?
#
loop_
_entity_poly.entity_id
_entity_poly.type
_entity_poly.pdbx_seq_one_letter_code
_entity_poly.pdbx_strand_id
1 'polypeptide(L)' 'MKAFSKFLLILILLVLGGAGVFLATWDIPAPTSPVSKTLPDDRFPR' A
#
# COMPACT_ATOMS: atom_id res chain seq x y z
N MET A 1 -18.11 -21.96 16.01
CA MET A 1 -16.83 -21.26 16.28
C MET A 1 -15.66 -21.75 15.42
N LYS A 2 -15.39 -23.06 15.32
CA LYS A 2 -14.26 -23.60 14.52
C LYS A 2 -14.30 -23.26 13.02
N ALA A 3 -15.49 -23.26 12.41
CA ALA A 3 -15.67 -22.89 11.00
C ALA A 3 -15.32 -21.42 10.74
N PHE A 4 -15.71 -20.52 11.65
CA PHE A 4 -15.37 -19.10 11.57
C PHE A 4 -13.87 -18.86 11.75
N SER A 5 -13.23 -19.50 12.73
CA SER A 5 -11.77 -19.40 12.91
C SER A 5 -11.01 -19.94 11.69
N LYS A 6 -11.47 -21.04 11.09
CA LYS A 6 -10.86 -21.60 9.87
C LYS A 6 -11.03 -20.66 8.68
N PHE A 7 -12.21 -20.08 8.52
CA PHE A 7 -12.47 -19.05 7.50
C PHE A 7 -11.55 -17.84 7.68
N LEU A 8 -11.46 -17.30 8.91
CA LEU A 8 -10.61 -16.16 9.22
C LEU A 8 -9.13 -16.45 8.93
N LEU A 9 -8.66 -17.65 9.27
CA LEU A 9 -7.28 -18.05 8.99
C LEU A 9 -7.00 -18.11 7.48
N ILE A 10 -7.91 -18.67 6.69
CA ILE A 10 -7.79 -18.67 5.23
C ILE A 10 -7.77 -17.25 4.68
N LEU A 11 -8.66 -16.38 5.16
CA LEU A 11 -8.73 -14.98 4.73
C LEU A 11 -7.41 -14.24 5.01
N ILE A 12 -6.84 -14.42 6.21
CA ILE A 12 -5.56 -13.81 6.58
C ILE A 12 -4.44 -14.29 5.65
N LEU A 13 -4.35 -15.61 5.41
CA LEU A 13 -3.35 -16.16 4.50
C LEU A 13 -3.49 -15.61 3.08
N LEU A 14 -4.73 -15.42 2.62
CA LEU A 14 -5.02 -14.89 1.29
C LEU A 14 -4.63 -13.41 1.17
N VAL A 15 -4.92 -12.60 2.19
CA VAL A 15 -4.51 -11.19 2.25
C VAL A 15 -3.00 -11.06 2.32
N LEU A 16 -2.34 -11.80 3.20
CA LEU A 16 -0.88 -11.73 3.37
C LEU A 16 -0.14 -12.24 2.13
N GLY A 17 -0.58 -13.38 1.58
CA GLY A 17 -0.02 -13.94 0.35
C GLY A 17 -0.24 -13.02 -0.85
N GLY A 18 -1.46 -12.50 -1.02
CA GLY A 18 -1.79 -11.55 -2.08
C GLY A 18 -1.00 -10.25 -1.97
N ALA A 19 -0.88 -9.68 -0.76
CA ALA A 19 -0.07 -8.49 -0.52
C ALA A 19 1.41 -8.75 -0.80
N GLY A 20 1.95 -9.90 -0.39
CA GLY A 20 3.33 -10.30 -0.66
C GLY A 20 3.62 -10.39 -2.15
N VAL A 21 2.75 -11.07 -2.93
CA VAL A 21 2.88 -11.16 -4.39
C VAL A 21 2.79 -9.77 -5.01
N PHE A 22 1.77 -8.99 -4.66
CA PHE A 22 1.55 -7.64 -5.17
C PHE A 22 2.79 -6.75 -4.98
N LEU A 23 3.35 -6.70 -3.76
CA LEU A 23 4.54 -5.91 -3.46
C LEU A 23 5.79 -6.43 -4.15
N ALA A 24 5.92 -7.75 -4.34
CA ALA A 24 7.08 -8.36 -4.99
C ALA A 24 7.06 -8.17 -6.51
N THR A 25 5.88 -8.06 -7.13
CA THR A 25 5.76 -8.06 -8.60
C THR A 25 5.32 -6.72 -9.19
N TRP A 26 4.72 -5.84 -8.40
CA TRP A 26 4.19 -4.60 -8.94
C TRP A 26 5.28 -3.54 -9.08
N ASP A 27 5.64 -3.25 -10.33
CA ASP A 27 6.48 -2.12 -10.67
C ASP A 27 5.62 -0.85 -10.75
N ILE A 28 5.72 0.00 -9.72
CA ILE A 28 4.90 1.22 -9.62
C ILE A 28 5.40 2.19 -10.70
N PRO A 29 4.55 2.55 -11.69
CA PRO A 29 4.97 3.43 -12.76
C PRO A 29 5.28 4.84 -12.24
N ALA A 30 6.20 5.51 -12.92
CA ALA A 30 6.45 6.93 -12.67
C ALA A 30 5.17 7.77 -12.90
N PRO A 31 5.03 8.93 -12.25
CA PRO A 31 3.92 9.85 -12.51
C PRO A 31 3.82 10.18 -14.00
N THR A 32 2.61 10.07 -14.56
CA THR A 32 2.35 10.35 -15.99
C THR A 32 2.31 11.84 -16.30
N SER A 33 2.33 12.70 -15.28
CA SER A 33 2.33 14.14 -15.42
C SER A 33 3.17 14.81 -14.34
N PRO A 34 3.69 16.04 -14.59
CA PRO A 34 4.45 16.79 -13.59
C PRO A 34 3.61 17.06 -12.34
N VAL A 35 4.17 16.72 -11.17
CA VAL A 35 3.54 16.97 -9.87
C VAL A 35 4.07 18.30 -9.33
N SER A 36 3.23 19.34 -9.34
CA SER A 36 3.54 20.62 -8.70
C SER A 36 3.07 20.63 -7.25
N LYS A 37 3.96 20.97 -6.32
CA LYS A 37 3.65 21.12 -4.89
C LYS A 37 4.04 22.53 -4.45
N THR A 38 3.10 23.26 -3.88
CA THR A 38 3.38 24.55 -3.26
C THR A 38 3.96 24.31 -1.87
N LEU A 39 5.18 24.81 -1.61
CA LEU A 39 5.78 24.76 -0.28
C LEU A 39 5.27 25.97 0.53
N PRO A 40 4.65 25.75 1.70
CA PRO A 40 4.27 26.85 2.60
C PRO A 40 5.47 27.72 3.00
N ASP A 41 5.26 29.04 3.07
CA ASP A 41 6.32 30.03 3.32
C ASP A 41 6.98 29.89 4.71
N ASP A 42 6.21 29.40 5.69
CA ASP A 42 6.64 29.13 7.06
C ASP A 42 7.71 28.02 7.17
N ARG A 43 7.95 27.27 6.09
CA ARG A 43 8.96 26.21 6.00
C ARG A 43 10.35 26.74 5.65
N PHE A 44 10.48 28.00 5.25
CA PHE A 44 11.77 28.59 4.87
C PHE A 44 12.50 29.22 6.08
N PRO A 45 13.81 28.97 6.27
CA PRO A 45 14.62 29.67 7.26
C PRO A 45 14.75 31.16 6.91
N ARG A 46 14.94 32.02 7.93
CA ARG A 46 15.15 33.47 7.79
C ARG A 46 16.61 33.84 8.04
#